data_AF-A0A3D1EUN5-F1
#
_entry.id   AF-A0A3D1EUN5-F1
#
_cell.length_a   1.000
_cell.length_b   1.000
_cell.length_c   1.000
_cell.angle_alpha   90.00
_cell.angle_beta   90.00
_cell.angle_gamma   90.00
#
_symmetry.space_group_name_H-M   'P 1'
#
loop_
_entity.id
_entity.type
_entity.pdbx_description
1 polymer ?
#
loop_
_entity_poly.entity_id
_entity_poly.type
_entity_poly.pdbx_seq_one_letter_code
_entity_poly.pdbx_strand_id
1 'polypeptide(L)'
;MECSGYVDVILCCRLFDNLSQFSIGSVDDWYQINRLSQGTLSQSDWLGQAYMPDVCLAPEGAGSTHLIVSNSKVKLLRGSTFQLLSLSDYFRAVDAIWRQDWDGLSDNKTIYFPVRRLNSEALLLTDGQDSLSALSVMCELSRLVVIEDVDLTPGVLHRHLKELKLSNVAASDATNRKHMPGTNLLCLSGKENQKHLPGKRFG
;
A
#
# COMPACT_ATOMS: atom_id res chain seq x y z
N MET A 1 21.38 -37.54 9.15
CA MET A 1 19.95 -37.91 9.15
C MET A 1 19.40 -37.56 10.50
N GLU A 2 18.37 -36.78 10.72
CA GLU A 2 17.49 -35.95 9.89
C GLU A 2 16.93 -34.94 10.91
N CYS A 3 16.97 -33.66 10.59
CA CYS A 3 15.98 -32.71 11.10
C CYS A 3 15.64 -31.83 9.90
N SER A 4 14.98 -32.41 8.90
CA SER A 4 14.10 -31.65 8.02
C SER A 4 12.90 -31.21 8.86
N GLY A 5 13.18 -30.38 9.87
CA GLY A 5 12.15 -29.82 10.74
C GLY A 5 11.33 -28.92 9.86
N TYR A 6 10.08 -29.31 9.61
CA TYR A 6 9.09 -28.50 8.93
C TYR A 6 9.24 -27.05 9.39
N VAL A 7 9.49 -26.15 8.43
CA VAL A 7 9.35 -24.72 8.70
C VAL A 7 7.86 -24.51 8.67
N ASP A 8 7.24 -24.50 9.83
CA ASP A 8 5.89 -23.95 9.94
C ASP A 8 6.01 -22.49 9.52
N VAL A 9 5.34 -22.15 8.43
CA VAL A 9 5.25 -20.81 7.88
C VAL A 9 3.78 -20.43 7.93
N ILE A 10 3.48 -19.33 8.60
CA ILE A 10 2.14 -18.75 8.57
C ILE A 10 2.17 -17.61 7.56
N LEU A 11 1.30 -17.67 6.56
CA LEU A 11 1.11 -16.59 5.61
C LEU A 11 -0.16 -15.82 5.96
N CYS A 12 0.02 -14.55 6.33
CA CYS A 12 -1.03 -13.59 6.63
C CYS A 12 -1.19 -12.64 5.44
N CYS A 13 -2.08 -12.98 4.50
CA CYS A 13 -2.33 -12.15 3.31
C CYS A 13 -3.46 -11.15 3.55
N ARG A 14 -3.25 -9.90 3.13
CA ARG A 14 -4.26 -8.84 3.02
C ARG A 14 -5.06 -8.63 4.31
N LEU A 15 -4.41 -8.85 5.45
CA LEU A 15 -5.07 -8.85 6.76
C LEU A 15 -5.78 -7.50 7.01
N PHE A 16 -5.26 -6.41 6.46
CA PHE A 16 -5.79 -5.05 6.65
C PHE A 16 -6.23 -4.35 5.37
N ASP A 17 -6.08 -4.98 4.19
CA ASP A 17 -6.34 -4.35 2.88
C ASP A 17 -7.82 -3.94 2.71
N ASN A 18 -8.75 -4.70 3.29
CA ASN A 18 -10.19 -4.41 3.26
C ASN A 18 -10.65 -3.38 4.30
N LEU A 19 -9.78 -3.00 5.24
CA LEU A 19 -10.11 -2.13 6.36
C LEU A 19 -9.33 -0.82 6.32
N SER A 20 -8.53 -0.58 5.28
CA SER A 20 -7.75 0.64 5.11
C SER A 20 -8.61 1.89 5.20
N GLN A 21 -8.04 2.95 5.75
CA GLN A 21 -8.64 4.27 5.71
C GLN A 21 -8.40 4.87 4.32
N PHE A 22 -9.49 5.22 3.65
CA PHE A 22 -9.46 5.86 2.34
C PHE A 22 -9.86 7.33 2.45
N SER A 23 -9.17 8.17 1.70
CA SER A 23 -9.55 9.55 1.44
C SER A 23 -9.19 9.90 0.01
N ILE A 24 -9.82 10.91 -0.58
CA ILE A 24 -9.41 11.41 -1.90
C ILE A 24 -8.41 12.56 -1.70
N GLY A 25 -7.27 12.43 -2.37
CA GLY A 25 -6.30 13.51 -2.54
C GLY A 25 -6.44 14.14 -3.91
N SER A 26 -6.01 15.39 -4.03
CA SER A 26 -5.95 16.11 -5.29
C SER A 26 -4.64 16.89 -5.42
N VAL A 27 -4.10 16.99 -6.63
CA VAL A 27 -2.92 17.81 -6.94
C VAL A 27 -3.04 18.43 -8.33
N ASP A 28 -2.56 19.65 -8.48
CA ASP A 28 -2.50 20.41 -9.73
C ASP A 28 -1.05 20.84 -10.08
N ASP A 29 -0.07 20.43 -9.26
CA ASP A 29 1.35 20.71 -9.45
C ASP A 29 2.05 19.61 -10.24
N TRP A 30 2.80 20.02 -11.27
CA TRP A 30 3.54 19.12 -12.15
C TRP A 30 4.51 18.21 -11.40
N TYR A 31 5.25 18.72 -10.41
CA TYR A 31 6.24 17.90 -9.71
C TYR A 31 5.58 16.78 -8.91
N GLN A 32 4.43 17.06 -8.29
CA GLN A 32 3.64 16.03 -7.61
C GLN A 32 3.03 15.04 -8.59
N ILE A 33 2.52 15.51 -9.73
CA ILE A 33 1.95 14.65 -10.77
C ILE A 33 3.01 13.72 -11.38
N ASN A 34 4.20 14.25 -11.68
CA ASN A 34 5.33 13.46 -12.15
C ASN A 34 5.77 12.41 -11.12
N ARG A 35 5.65 12.72 -9.82
CA ARG A 35 5.87 11.73 -8.75
C ARG A 35 4.77 10.66 -8.73
N LEU A 36 3.51 11.03 -8.91
CA LEU A 36 2.37 10.10 -8.96
C LEU A 36 2.47 9.16 -10.17
N SER A 37 2.91 9.68 -11.32
CA SER A 37 3.20 8.87 -12.52
C SER A 37 4.53 8.11 -12.42
N GLN A 38 5.35 8.34 -11.40
CA GLN A 38 6.73 7.83 -11.31
C GLN A 38 7.55 8.11 -12.60
N GLY A 39 7.32 9.27 -13.23
CA GLY A 39 8.04 9.68 -14.44
C GLY A 39 7.51 9.11 -15.75
N THR A 40 6.39 8.37 -15.75
CA THR A 40 5.83 7.80 -16.99
C THR A 40 4.98 8.78 -17.79
N LEU A 41 4.53 9.87 -17.16
CA LEU A 41 3.77 10.94 -17.81
C LEU A 41 4.72 12.09 -18.15
N SER A 42 4.58 12.70 -19.32
CA SER A 42 5.24 13.97 -19.65
C SER A 42 4.33 15.17 -19.32
N GLN A 43 4.91 16.37 -19.22
CA GLN A 43 4.13 17.57 -18.89
C GLN A 43 3.13 17.92 -20.00
N SER A 44 3.51 17.72 -21.26
CA SER A 44 2.61 17.90 -22.40
C SER A 44 1.45 16.91 -22.36
N ASP A 45 1.70 15.66 -22.00
CA ASP A 45 0.66 14.63 -21.91
C ASP A 45 -0.30 14.90 -20.76
N TRP A 46 0.18 15.42 -19.64
CA TRP A 46 -0.68 15.87 -18.55
C TRP A 46 -1.58 17.03 -19.00
N LEU A 47 -1.01 18.08 -19.59
CA LEU A 47 -1.76 19.24 -20.06
C LEU A 47 -2.77 18.89 -21.16
N GLY A 48 -2.40 17.95 -22.04
CA GLY A 48 -3.26 17.40 -23.09
C GLY A 48 -4.20 16.29 -22.62
N GLN A 49 -4.15 15.91 -21.33
CA GLN A 49 -4.92 14.81 -20.77
C GLN A 49 -4.77 13.48 -21.53
N ALA A 50 -3.60 13.25 -22.14
CA ALA A 50 -3.34 12.06 -22.95
C ALA A 50 -3.38 10.74 -22.16
N TYR A 51 -3.47 10.82 -20.82
CA TYR A 51 -3.63 9.69 -19.91
C TYR A 51 -5.09 9.37 -19.57
N MET A 52 -6.04 10.23 -19.93
CA MET A 52 -7.47 10.00 -19.71
C MET A 52 -8.01 8.95 -20.69
N PRO A 53 -8.85 7.99 -20.23
CA PRO A 53 -9.33 6.90 -21.08
C PRO A 53 -10.07 7.35 -22.35
N ASP A 54 -10.87 8.41 -22.26
CA ASP A 54 -11.61 8.98 -23.39
C ASP A 54 -10.70 9.62 -24.44
N VAL A 55 -9.57 10.19 -24.02
CA VAL A 55 -8.56 10.77 -24.92
C VAL A 55 -7.66 9.68 -25.51
N CYS A 56 -7.12 8.80 -24.68
CA CYS A 56 -6.08 7.86 -25.12
C CYS A 56 -6.64 6.65 -25.87
N LEU A 57 -7.89 6.25 -25.61
CA LEU A 57 -8.54 5.13 -26.29
C LEU A 57 -9.44 5.57 -27.46
N ALA A 58 -9.46 6.86 -27.80
CA ALA A 58 -10.13 7.34 -29.00
C ALA A 58 -9.50 6.72 -30.27
N PRO A 59 -10.24 6.63 -31.41
CA PRO A 59 -9.74 6.04 -32.66
C PRO A 59 -8.41 6.60 -33.17
N GLU A 60 -8.10 7.87 -32.87
CA GLU A 60 -6.85 8.56 -33.20
C GLU A 60 -6.11 9.05 -31.95
N GLY A 61 -6.43 8.48 -30.80
CA GLY A 61 -5.86 8.85 -29.50
C GLY A 61 -4.41 8.40 -29.32
N ALA A 62 -3.82 8.79 -28.19
CA ALA A 62 -2.44 8.46 -27.83
C ALA A 62 -2.17 6.94 -27.68
N GLY A 63 -3.22 6.12 -27.60
CA GLY A 63 -3.14 4.67 -27.44
C GLY A 63 -3.10 4.22 -25.98
N SER A 64 -3.36 2.93 -25.76
CA SER A 64 -3.47 2.33 -24.42
C SER A 64 -2.19 2.40 -23.58
N THR A 65 -1.03 2.63 -24.19
CA THR A 65 0.25 2.80 -23.48
C THR A 65 0.29 4.08 -22.64
N HIS A 66 -0.60 5.04 -22.91
CA HIS A 66 -0.72 6.27 -22.13
C HIS A 66 -1.68 6.12 -20.95
N LEU A 67 -2.37 4.97 -20.80
CA LEU A 67 -3.10 4.67 -19.57
C LEU A 67 -2.11 4.48 -18.43
N ILE A 68 -2.23 5.33 -17.41
CA ILE A 68 -1.43 5.24 -16.19
C ILE A 68 -2.29 4.57 -15.13
N VAL A 69 -2.28 3.24 -15.20
CA VAL A 69 -2.95 2.33 -14.26
C VAL A 69 -1.98 1.22 -13.90
N SER A 70 -1.52 1.19 -12.65
CA SER A 70 -0.61 0.18 -12.13
C SER A 70 -0.82 -0.01 -10.62
N ASN A 71 -0.54 -1.23 -10.14
CA ASN A 71 -0.48 -1.53 -8.72
C ASN A 71 0.80 -1.04 -8.05
N SER A 72 1.69 -0.36 -8.78
CA SER A 72 2.87 0.31 -8.21
C SER A 72 2.47 1.30 -7.13
N LYS A 73 3.03 1.12 -5.94
CA LYS A 73 2.77 2.02 -4.82
C LYS A 73 3.61 3.30 -4.92
N VAL A 74 2.95 4.43 -4.71
CA VAL A 74 3.57 5.75 -4.58
C VAL A 74 3.43 6.19 -3.12
N LYS A 75 4.57 6.47 -2.47
CA LYS A 75 4.59 6.99 -1.10
C LYS A 75 4.22 8.47 -1.09
N LEU A 76 3.32 8.83 -0.17
CA LEU A 76 2.89 10.20 0.08
C LEU A 76 3.31 10.61 1.50
N LEU A 77 3.22 11.90 1.82
CA LEU A 77 3.49 12.38 3.19
C LEU A 77 2.54 11.75 4.22
N ARG A 78 1.28 11.54 3.82
CA ARG A 78 0.21 11.01 4.68
C ARG A 78 -0.42 9.76 4.08
N GLY A 79 0.38 8.72 3.90
CA GLY A 79 -0.09 7.42 3.40
C GLY A 79 0.56 7.03 2.07
N SER A 80 -0.19 6.33 1.24
CA SER A 80 0.24 5.93 -0.09
C SER A 80 -0.91 5.92 -1.08
N THR A 81 -0.59 5.83 -2.37
CA THR A 81 -1.56 5.61 -3.44
C THR A 81 -1.00 4.58 -4.41
N PHE A 82 -1.85 4.05 -5.28
CA PHE A 82 -1.41 3.38 -6.49
C PHE A 82 -1.33 4.38 -7.65
N GLN A 83 -0.61 3.99 -8.70
CA GLN A 83 -0.53 4.79 -9.93
C GLN A 83 -1.83 4.62 -10.73
N LEU A 84 -2.82 5.44 -10.44
CA LEU A 84 -4.17 5.33 -11.00
C LEU A 84 -4.62 6.65 -11.66
N LEU A 85 -3.70 7.36 -12.32
CA LEU A 85 -4.00 8.70 -12.86
C LEU A 85 -5.13 8.66 -13.89
N SER A 86 -5.24 7.60 -14.69
CA SER A 86 -6.35 7.43 -15.64
C SER A 86 -7.72 7.24 -14.99
N LEU A 87 -7.77 7.05 -13.66
CA LEU A 87 -9.02 7.01 -12.89
C LEU A 87 -9.31 8.35 -12.18
N SER A 88 -8.61 9.43 -12.54
CA SER A 88 -8.81 10.75 -11.92
C SER A 88 -10.27 11.18 -11.93
N ASP A 89 -10.97 11.05 -13.05
CA ASP A 89 -12.40 11.41 -13.16
C ASP A 89 -13.31 10.61 -12.23
N TYR A 90 -13.00 9.33 -12.04
CA TYR A 90 -13.71 8.50 -11.08
C TYR A 90 -13.50 9.03 -9.66
N PHE A 91 -12.26 9.32 -9.26
CA PHE A 91 -11.97 9.82 -7.91
C PHE A 91 -12.48 11.25 -7.68
N ARG A 92 -12.49 12.08 -8.73
CA ARG A 92 -13.11 13.41 -8.72
C ARG A 92 -14.60 13.32 -8.44
N ALA A 93 -15.31 12.42 -9.12
CA ALA A 93 -16.72 12.18 -8.87
C ALA A 93 -16.99 11.65 -7.45
N VAL A 94 -16.15 10.74 -6.95
CA VAL A 94 -16.25 10.24 -5.57
C VAL A 94 -16.06 11.36 -4.55
N ASP A 95 -15.07 12.24 -4.74
CA ASP A 95 -14.83 13.39 -3.84
C ASP A 95 -16.00 14.39 -3.87
N ALA A 96 -16.54 14.68 -5.06
CA ALA A 96 -17.71 15.53 -5.23
C ALA A 96 -18.94 14.99 -4.49
N ILE A 97 -19.23 13.69 -4.62
CA ILE A 97 -20.30 13.01 -3.88
C ILE A 97 -20.06 13.11 -2.37
N TRP A 98 -18.84 12.83 -1.93
CA TRP A 98 -18.48 12.82 -0.50
C TRP A 98 -18.63 14.20 0.14
N ARG A 99 -18.22 15.26 -0.57
CA ARG A 99 -18.28 16.64 -0.09
C ARG A 99 -19.62 17.33 -0.35
N GLN A 100 -20.48 16.71 -1.15
CA GLN A 100 -21.70 17.32 -1.69
C GLN A 100 -21.40 18.61 -2.48
N ASP A 101 -20.29 18.64 -3.20
CA ASP A 101 -19.81 19.79 -3.97
C ASP A 101 -19.61 19.38 -5.44
N TRP A 102 -20.53 19.85 -6.28
CA TRP A 102 -20.55 19.55 -7.72
C TRP A 102 -19.95 20.66 -8.57
N ASP A 103 -19.76 21.85 -8.00
CA ASP A 103 -19.31 23.04 -8.73
C ASP A 103 -17.81 22.93 -9.12
N GLY A 104 -17.04 22.11 -8.38
CA GLY A 104 -15.63 21.85 -8.64
C GLY A 104 -15.31 20.88 -9.79
N LEU A 105 -16.31 20.35 -10.51
CA LEU A 105 -16.10 19.30 -11.53
C LEU A 105 -15.49 19.79 -12.86
N SER A 106 -15.39 21.09 -13.10
CA SER A 106 -14.90 21.62 -14.38
C SER A 106 -13.37 21.69 -14.49
N ASP A 107 -12.62 21.43 -13.42
CA ASP A 107 -11.16 21.49 -13.45
C ASP A 107 -10.56 20.20 -14.03
N ASN A 108 -9.92 20.35 -15.19
CA ASN A 108 -9.31 19.25 -15.93
C ASN A 108 -7.78 19.14 -15.73
N LYS A 109 -7.18 20.04 -14.94
CA LYS A 109 -5.74 20.00 -14.64
C LYS A 109 -5.45 19.26 -13.34
N THR A 110 -6.36 19.33 -12.38
CA THR A 110 -6.23 18.63 -11.11
C THR A 110 -6.39 17.11 -11.29
N ILE A 111 -5.41 16.37 -10.78
CA ILE A 111 -5.48 14.91 -10.67
C ILE A 111 -6.03 14.53 -9.30
N TYR A 112 -7.09 13.73 -9.30
CA TYR A 112 -7.68 13.13 -8.11
C TYR A 112 -7.23 11.67 -7.98
N PHE A 113 -6.93 11.23 -6.76
CA PHE A 113 -6.40 9.89 -6.50
C PHE A 113 -6.73 9.42 -5.09
N PRO A 114 -6.78 8.09 -4.84
CA PRO A 114 -7.11 7.54 -3.54
C PRO A 114 -5.87 7.56 -2.65
N VAL A 115 -5.95 8.24 -1.52
CA VAL A 115 -4.96 8.15 -0.45
C VAL A 115 -5.37 7.02 0.49
N ARG A 116 -4.53 6.01 0.56
CA ARG A 116 -4.64 4.83 1.42
C ARG A 116 -3.78 4.99 2.67
N ARG A 117 -4.34 4.62 3.81
CA ARG A 117 -3.63 4.55 5.09
C ARG A 117 -4.03 3.27 5.81
N LEU A 118 -3.10 2.71 6.56
CA LEU A 118 -3.44 1.63 7.48
C LEU A 118 -4.46 2.15 8.50
N ASN A 119 -5.56 1.44 8.64
CA ASN A 119 -6.49 1.63 9.75
C ASN A 119 -5.98 0.86 10.96
N SER A 120 -5.56 1.55 12.02
CA SER A 120 -5.10 0.89 13.24
C SER A 120 -6.22 0.10 13.93
N GLU A 121 -7.49 0.49 13.76
CA GLU A 121 -8.62 -0.26 14.32
C GLU A 121 -8.82 -1.61 13.62
N ALA A 122 -8.32 -1.76 12.40
CA ALA A 122 -8.30 -3.03 11.70
C ALA A 122 -7.42 -4.08 12.40
N LEU A 123 -6.55 -3.62 13.31
CA LEU A 123 -5.72 -4.48 14.12
C LEU A 123 -6.48 -5.05 15.31
N LEU A 124 -7.78 -4.77 15.52
CA LEU A 124 -8.55 -5.34 16.62
C LEU A 124 -9.31 -6.60 16.16
N LEU A 125 -9.17 -7.68 16.91
CA LEU A 125 -10.00 -8.89 16.84
C LEU A 125 -11.40 -8.61 17.41
N THR A 126 -12.33 -9.51 17.10
CA THR A 126 -13.74 -9.40 17.50
C THR A 126 -13.98 -9.44 19.02
N ASP A 127 -13.03 -9.95 19.79
CA ASP A 127 -13.04 -9.93 21.26
C ASP A 127 -12.37 -8.67 21.84
N GLY A 128 -11.96 -7.72 20.99
CA GLY A 128 -11.24 -6.50 21.37
C GLY A 128 -9.75 -6.71 21.60
N GLN A 129 -9.22 -7.93 21.44
CA GLN A 129 -7.78 -8.17 21.48
C GLN A 129 -7.10 -7.66 20.21
N ASP A 130 -5.82 -7.33 20.28
CA ASP A 130 -5.08 -6.87 19.11
C ASP A 130 -4.66 -8.08 18.23
N SER A 131 -4.99 -8.11 16.95
CA SER A 131 -4.53 -9.07 15.95
C SER A 131 -3.00 -9.24 15.94
N LEU A 132 -2.23 -8.23 16.37
CA LEU A 132 -0.79 -8.32 16.54
C LEU A 132 -0.39 -9.06 17.83
N SER A 133 -1.23 -9.11 18.86
CA SER A 133 -1.03 -10.04 19.98
C SER A 133 -1.28 -11.48 19.52
N ALA A 134 -2.24 -11.71 18.61
CA ALA A 134 -2.37 -13.00 17.93
C ALA A 134 -1.13 -13.33 17.09
N LEU A 135 -0.49 -12.34 16.44
CA LEU A 135 0.79 -12.57 15.77
C LEU A 135 1.91 -12.99 16.74
N SER A 136 1.90 -12.53 17.99
CA SER A 136 2.84 -13.02 19.02
C SER A 136 2.64 -14.51 19.27
N VAL A 137 1.39 -14.94 19.45
CA VAL A 137 1.05 -16.37 19.60
C VAL A 137 1.46 -17.14 18.34
N MET A 138 1.21 -16.59 17.16
CA MET A 138 1.66 -17.20 15.90
C MET A 138 3.19 -17.32 15.83
N CYS A 139 3.95 -16.36 16.35
CA CYS A 139 5.41 -16.42 16.41
C CYS A 139 5.93 -17.45 17.44
N GLU A 140 5.13 -17.82 18.44
CA GLU A 140 5.45 -18.93 19.35
C GLU A 140 5.16 -20.28 18.70
N LEU A 141 4.10 -20.35 17.89
CA LEU A 141 3.66 -21.56 17.20
C LEU A 141 4.38 -21.81 15.87
N SER A 142 5.05 -20.80 15.32
CA SER A 142 5.67 -20.84 13.99
C SER A 142 7.08 -20.28 14.00
N ARG A 143 7.97 -20.85 13.18
CA ARG A 143 9.33 -20.34 13.00
C ARG A 143 9.36 -19.05 12.19
N LEU A 144 8.35 -18.83 11.35
CA LEU A 144 8.26 -17.67 10.47
C LEU A 144 6.80 -17.30 10.23
N VAL A 145 6.46 -16.05 10.49
CA VAL A 145 5.20 -15.45 10.07
C VAL A 145 5.52 -14.48 8.96
N VAL A 146 4.88 -14.65 7.80
CA VAL A 146 4.99 -13.77 6.64
C VAL A 146 3.70 -12.98 6.54
N ILE A 147 3.82 -11.66 6.59
CA ILE A 147 2.69 -10.73 6.45
C ILE A 147 2.83 -10.07 5.09
N GLU A 148 1.83 -10.30 4.24
CA GLU A 148 1.69 -9.61 2.96
C GLU A 148 0.58 -8.58 3.10
N ASP A 149 0.92 -7.29 3.06
CA ASP A 149 -0.06 -6.22 3.23
C ASP A 149 0.30 -4.93 2.48
N VAL A 150 -0.71 -4.30 1.88
CA VAL A 150 -0.57 -3.10 1.05
C VAL A 150 -0.15 -1.88 1.88
N ASP A 151 -0.78 -1.71 3.06
CA ASP A 151 -0.79 -0.47 3.83
C ASP A 151 0.07 -0.57 5.11
N LEU A 152 0.33 -1.77 5.62
CA LEU A 152 1.23 -2.00 6.76
C LEU A 152 2.68 -1.77 6.35
N THR A 153 3.29 -0.71 6.88
CA THR A 153 4.70 -0.39 6.62
C THR A 153 5.60 -0.95 7.73
N PRO A 154 6.91 -1.15 7.48
CA PRO A 154 7.87 -1.52 8.52
C PRO A 154 7.85 -0.62 9.75
N GLY A 155 7.73 0.70 9.55
CA GLY A 155 7.70 1.67 10.65
C GLY A 155 6.42 1.55 11.50
N VAL A 156 5.28 1.27 10.85
CA VAL A 156 4.02 1.08 11.56
C VAL A 156 4.02 -0.24 12.34
N LEU A 157 4.50 -1.31 11.74
CA LEU A 157 4.66 -2.60 12.44
C LEU A 157 5.60 -2.46 13.64
N HIS A 158 6.76 -1.81 13.45
CA HIS A 158 7.72 -1.56 14.53
C HIS A 158 7.11 -0.80 15.71
N ARG A 159 6.36 0.27 15.42
CA ARG A 159 5.67 1.06 16.44
C ARG A 159 4.71 0.19 17.26
N HIS A 160 3.89 -0.62 16.59
CA HIS A 160 2.95 -1.48 17.31
C HIS A 160 3.64 -2.58 18.12
N LEU A 161 4.70 -3.21 17.60
CA LEU A 161 5.48 -4.19 18.37
C LEU A 161 6.02 -3.57 19.67
N LYS A 162 6.43 -2.29 19.63
CA LYS A 162 6.86 -1.54 20.82
C LYS A 162 5.70 -1.22 21.78
N GLU A 163 4.58 -0.74 21.26
CA GLU A 163 3.38 -0.40 22.05
C GLU A 163 2.84 -1.63 22.80
N LEU A 164 2.84 -2.79 22.14
CA LEU A 164 2.42 -4.08 22.71
C LEU A 164 3.50 -4.78 23.55
N LYS A 165 4.69 -4.17 23.70
CA LYS A 165 5.83 -4.72 24.45
C LYS A 165 6.25 -6.12 23.99
N LEU A 166 6.09 -6.43 22.71
CA LEU A 166 6.46 -7.71 22.08
C LEU A 166 7.97 -7.80 21.83
N SER A 167 8.74 -7.64 22.90
CA SER A 167 10.20 -7.57 22.85
C SER A 167 10.86 -8.92 22.52
N ASN A 168 10.13 -10.02 22.54
CA ASN A 168 10.56 -11.36 22.13
C ASN A 168 10.43 -11.61 20.63
N VAL A 169 9.80 -10.71 19.86
CA VAL A 169 9.61 -10.83 18.42
C VAL A 169 10.71 -10.06 17.68
N ALA A 170 11.21 -10.65 16.59
CA ALA A 170 12.10 -10.01 15.62
C ALA A 170 11.34 -9.75 14.31
N ALA A 171 11.65 -8.65 13.63
CA ALA A 171 10.97 -8.24 12.39
C ALA A 171 11.95 -7.88 11.26
N SER A 172 11.53 -8.12 10.02
CA SER A 172 12.30 -7.75 8.82
C SER A 172 11.41 -7.42 7.62
N ASP A 173 11.97 -6.62 6.70
CA ASP A 173 11.33 -6.17 5.47
C ASP A 173 11.93 -6.93 4.28
N ALA A 174 11.14 -7.83 3.71
CA ALA A 174 11.49 -8.65 2.55
C ALA A 174 10.87 -8.14 1.24
N THR A 175 10.23 -6.96 1.23
CA THR A 175 9.50 -6.40 0.08
C THR A 175 10.36 -6.33 -1.18
N ASN A 176 11.62 -5.90 -1.05
CA ASN A 176 12.54 -5.75 -2.19
C ASN A 176 13.05 -7.07 -2.78
N ARG A 177 12.85 -8.21 -2.10
CA ARG A 177 13.34 -9.51 -2.57
C ARG A 177 12.41 -10.20 -3.57
N LYS A 178 11.20 -9.68 -3.76
CA LYS A 178 10.13 -10.37 -4.52
C LYS A 178 9.55 -9.56 -5.69
N HIS A 179 10.05 -8.35 -5.98
CA HIS A 179 9.50 -7.48 -7.04
C HIS A 179 7.96 -7.40 -6.99
N MET A 180 7.37 -7.29 -5.80
CA MET A 180 5.92 -7.11 -5.65
C MET A 180 5.63 -5.61 -5.49
N PRO A 181 5.35 -4.87 -6.56
CA PRO A 181 5.31 -3.40 -6.53
C PRO A 181 4.13 -2.83 -5.73
N GLY A 182 3.11 -3.64 -5.43
CA GLY A 182 1.88 -3.20 -4.79
C GLY A 182 1.69 -3.62 -3.33
N THR A 183 2.59 -4.41 -2.74
CA THR A 183 2.42 -4.90 -1.37
C THR A 183 3.73 -4.85 -0.59
N ASN A 184 3.64 -4.80 0.73
CA ASN A 184 4.77 -5.00 1.62
C ASN A 184 4.83 -6.47 2.02
N LEU A 185 6.04 -7.02 2.06
CA LEU A 185 6.28 -8.35 2.57
C LEU A 185 7.11 -8.23 3.85
N LEU A 186 6.43 -8.32 4.98
CA LEU A 186 7.04 -8.23 6.30
C LEU A 186 7.16 -9.62 6.89
N CYS A 187 8.22 -9.87 7.64
CA CYS A 187 8.45 -11.15 8.28
C CYS A 187 8.64 -10.96 9.77
N LEU A 188 8.02 -11.83 10.55
CA LEU A 188 8.17 -11.92 12.00
C LEU A 188 8.64 -13.31 12.39
N SER A 189 9.41 -13.38 13.47
CA SER A 189 9.75 -14.62 14.15
C SER A 189 10.02 -14.36 15.63
N GLY A 190 10.07 -15.40 16.45
CA GLY A 190 10.72 -15.29 17.75
C GLY A 190 12.20 -14.87 17.60
N LYS A 191 12.72 -14.15 18.60
CA LYS A 191 14.09 -13.59 18.60
C LYS A 191 15.17 -14.66 18.49
N GLU A 192 14.93 -15.85 19.01
CA GLU A 192 15.81 -17.02 18.87
C GLU A 192 15.99 -17.44 17.39
N ASN A 193 15.00 -17.16 16.55
CA ASN A 193 14.98 -17.48 15.12
C ASN A 193 15.39 -16.29 14.22
N GLN A 194 15.71 -15.12 14.80
CA GLN A 194 15.97 -13.88 14.04
C GLN A 194 17.06 -14.02 12.97
N LYS A 195 18.01 -14.95 13.15
CA LYS A 195 19.09 -15.20 12.19
C LYS A 195 18.61 -15.73 10.84
N HIS A 196 17.40 -16.28 10.81
CA HIS A 196 16.78 -16.86 9.62
C HIS A 196 15.78 -15.92 8.94
N LEU A 197 15.52 -14.73 9.50
CA LEU A 197 14.60 -13.76 8.92
C LEU A 197 15.10 -13.25 7.55
N PRO A 198 14.28 -13.32 6.49
CA PRO A 198 14.63 -12.78 5.20
C PRO A 198 14.53 -11.24 5.19
N GLY A 199 15.29 -10.58 4.32
CA GLY A 199 15.18 -9.14 4.11
C GLY A 199 15.98 -8.29 5.10
N LYS A 200 15.66 -6.99 5.15
CA LYS A 200 16.35 -6.02 6.02
C LYS A 200 15.66 -6.00 7.38
N ARG A 201 16.43 -6.25 8.44
CA ARG A 201 15.90 -6.18 9.81
C ARG A 201 15.52 -4.76 10.20
N PHE A 202 14.46 -4.64 10.99
CA PHE A 202 14.05 -3.41 11.62
C PHE A 202 13.54 -3.70 13.04
N GLY A 203 13.90 -2.84 13.99
CA GLY A 203 13.74 -3.08 15.43
C GLY A 203 14.59 -2.08 16.21
#